data_AF-A0A427AZ74-F1
#
_entry.id   AF-A0A427AZ74-F1
#
_cell.length_a   1.000
_cell.length_b   1.000
_cell.length_c   1.000
_cell.angle_alpha   90.00
_cell.angle_beta   90.00
_cell.angle_gamma   90.00
#
_symmetry.space_group_name_H-M   'P 1'
#
loop_
_entity.id
_entity.type
_entity.pdbx_description
1 polymer ?
#
loop_
_entity_poly.entity_id
_entity_poly.type
_entity_poly.pdbx_seq_one_letter_code
_entity_poly.pdbx_strand_id
1 'polypeptide(L)'
;MVSPALGLLLLLLAAAPIPAPASGIGFQLHHRFSDRVRRWAEGRAVPGAWWPDKGTTEYYAALAHHDRALRGRAIAASDLSFADGNATFRLSSLGLYVVVPLLFRSA
;
A
#
# COMPACT_ATOMS: atom_id res chain seq x y z
N MET A 1 -54.40 18.10 -17.33
CA MET A 1 -54.12 16.69 -17.64
C MET A 1 -52.65 16.62 -18.05
N VAL A 2 -51.81 15.95 -17.26
CA VAL A 2 -50.36 15.87 -17.54
C VAL A 2 -50.18 14.92 -18.73
N SER A 3 -49.47 15.34 -19.78
CA SER A 3 -49.28 14.52 -20.99
C SER A 3 -48.60 13.19 -20.63
N PRO A 4 -49.05 12.03 -21.16
CA PRO A 4 -48.48 10.73 -20.84
C PRO A 4 -46.99 10.63 -21.19
N ALA A 5 -46.53 11.39 -22.19
CA ALA A 5 -45.11 11.50 -22.54
C ALA A 5 -44.29 12.22 -21.47
N LEU A 6 -44.88 13.25 -20.82
CA LEU A 6 -44.23 13.97 -19.73
C LEU A 6 -44.18 13.10 -18.47
N GLY A 7 -45.22 12.30 -18.22
CA GLY A 7 -45.24 11.30 -17.15
C GLY A 7 -44.17 10.22 -17.33
N LEU A 8 -44.01 9.70 -18.55
CA LEU A 8 -42.99 8.71 -18.87
C LEU A 8 -41.56 9.28 -18.76
N LEU A 9 -41.35 10.52 -19.22
CA LEU A 9 -40.07 11.21 -19.11
C LEU A 9 -39.69 11.46 -17.64
N LEU A 10 -40.64 11.87 -16.80
CA LEU A 10 -40.42 12.02 -15.36
C LEU A 10 -40.10 10.69 -14.68
N LEU A 11 -40.75 9.60 -15.09
CA LEU A 11 -40.49 8.26 -14.57
C LEU A 11 -39.08 7.76 -14.94
N LEU A 12 -38.65 8.02 -16.18
CA LEU A 12 -37.31 7.66 -16.66
C LEU A 12 -36.21 8.49 -15.98
N LEU A 13 -36.47 9.78 -15.72
CA LEU A 13 -35.53 10.65 -14.99
C LEU A 13 -35.40 10.26 -13.52
N ALA A 14 -36.48 9.80 -12.89
CA ALA A 14 -36.49 9.31 -11.51
C ALA A 14 -35.82 7.94 -11.34
N ALA A 15 -35.73 7.14 -12.40
CA ALA A 15 -35.13 5.81 -12.40
C ALA A 15 -33.63 5.79 -12.81
N ALA A 16 -33.05 6.95 -13.14
CA ALA A 16 -31.64 7.02 -13.48
C ALA A 16 -30.79 6.67 -12.24
N PRO A 17 -29.93 5.62 -12.30
CA PRO A 17 -29.06 5.30 -11.18
C PRO A 17 -28.12 6.48 -10.95
N ILE A 18 -28.21 7.11 -9.79
CA ILE A 18 -27.25 8.12 -9.37
C ILE A 18 -25.91 7.38 -9.22
N PRO A 19 -24.87 7.68 -10.02
CA PRO A 19 -23.57 7.09 -9.81
C PRO A 19 -23.03 7.64 -8.50
N ALA A 20 -23.19 6.88 -7.42
CA ALA A 20 -22.52 7.18 -6.17
C ALA A 20 -21.01 6.98 -6.44
N PRO A 21 -20.15 7.98 -6.15
CA PRO A 21 -18.72 7.72 -6.18
C PRO A 21 -18.45 6.61 -5.17
N ALA A 22 -17.93 5.48 -5.65
CA ALA A 22 -17.37 4.46 -4.79
C ALA A 22 -16.10 5.06 -4.16
N SER A 23 -16.26 5.81 -3.07
CA SER A 23 -15.15 6.17 -2.20
C SER A 23 -14.68 4.87 -1.55
N GLY A 24 -13.73 4.20 -2.20
CA GLY A 24 -13.06 3.05 -1.63
C GLY A 24 -12.44 3.44 -0.29
N ILE A 25 -12.56 2.56 0.71
CA ILE A 25 -11.86 2.73 1.98
C ILE A 25 -10.37 2.49 1.71
N GLY A 26 -9.62 3.58 1.51
CA GLY A 26 -8.17 3.56 1.37
C GLY A 26 -7.51 3.99 2.68
N PHE A 27 -6.72 3.12 3.29
CA PHE A 27 -5.89 3.51 4.43
C PHE A 27 -4.54 4.05 3.92
N GLN A 28 -4.13 5.21 4.44
CA GLN A 28 -2.75 5.67 4.28
C GLN A 28 -1.85 4.87 5.23
N LEU A 29 -1.34 3.75 4.72
CA LEU A 29 -0.39 2.91 5.45
C LEU A 29 0.98 3.58 5.44
N HIS A 30 1.51 3.84 6.63
CA HIS A 30 2.84 4.43 6.83
C HIS A 30 3.72 3.43 7.60
N HIS A 31 4.92 3.14 7.10
CA HIS A 31 5.89 2.35 7.85
C HIS A 31 6.52 3.19 8.97
N ARG A 32 7.13 2.51 9.97
CA ARG A 32 7.72 3.14 11.18
C ARG A 32 8.62 4.33 10.88
N PHE A 33 9.48 4.23 9.86
CA PHE A 33 10.48 5.25 9.52
C PHE A 33 10.01 6.27 8.46
N SER A 34 8.72 6.33 8.16
CA SER A 34 8.18 7.30 7.20
C SER A 34 8.19 8.73 7.78
N ASP A 35 8.25 9.75 6.93
CA ASP A 35 8.30 11.15 7.40
C ASP A 35 7.06 11.54 8.19
N ARG A 36 5.90 10.95 7.87
CA ARG A 36 4.67 11.22 8.61
C ARG A 36 4.75 10.72 10.04
N VAL A 37 5.29 9.52 10.25
CA VAL A 37 5.51 8.95 11.59
C VAL A 37 6.62 9.71 12.33
N ARG A 38 7.69 10.10 11.62
CA ARG A 38 8.76 10.93 12.18
C ARG A 38 8.24 12.24 12.75
N ARG A 39 7.55 13.05 11.94
CA ARG A 39 6.97 14.33 12.39
C ARG A 39 5.98 14.15 13.54
N TRP A 40 5.16 13.10 13.49
CA TRP A 40 4.22 12.78 14.56
C TRP A 40 4.92 12.48 15.89
N ALA A 41 6.04 11.75 15.86
CA ALA A 41 6.81 11.36 17.04
C ALA A 41 7.63 12.52 17.60
N GLU A 42 8.26 13.31 16.72
CA GLU A 42 8.99 14.54 17.09
C GLU A 42 8.04 15.54 17.76
N GLY A 43 6.85 15.78 17.18
CA GLY A 43 5.84 16.66 17.75
C GLY A 43 5.27 16.19 19.09
N ARG A 44 5.50 14.92 19.47
CA ARG A 44 5.11 14.36 20.76
C ARG A 44 6.28 14.11 21.71
N ALA A 45 7.49 14.49 21.32
CA ALA A 45 8.72 14.24 22.07
C ALA A 45 8.85 12.77 22.53
N VAL A 46 8.52 11.81 21.65
CA VAL A 46 8.60 10.39 21.98
C VAL A 46 10.05 10.03 22.35
N PRO A 47 10.32 9.58 23.58
CA PRO A 47 11.69 9.31 24.02
C PRO A 47 12.27 8.11 23.29
N GLY A 48 13.57 8.17 22.99
CA GLY A 48 14.30 7.08 22.33
C GLY A 48 13.94 6.87 20.85
N ALA A 49 13.29 7.85 20.21
CA ALA A 49 13.07 7.79 18.77
C ALA A 49 14.41 7.94 18.01
N TRP A 50 14.76 6.91 17.24
CA TRP A 50 15.90 6.91 16.34
C TRP A 50 15.42 6.80 14.89
N TRP A 51 16.07 7.53 13.98
CA TRP A 51 15.67 7.68 12.59
C TRP A 51 16.84 7.45 11.65
N PRO A 52 16.86 6.35 10.87
CA PRO A 52 17.91 6.11 9.89
C PRO A 52 17.81 7.06 8.69
N ASP A 53 18.94 7.32 8.05
CA ASP A 53 19.05 8.13 6.84
C ASP A 53 18.47 7.39 5.64
N LYS A 54 17.51 8.01 4.95
CA LYS A 54 16.80 7.36 3.85
C LYS A 54 17.71 7.03 2.67
N GLY A 55 17.48 5.87 2.06
CA GLY A 55 18.23 5.42 0.89
C GLY A 55 19.56 4.74 1.22
N THR A 56 19.92 4.65 2.49
CA THR A 56 21.09 3.90 2.97
C THR A 56 20.77 2.42 3.17
N THR A 57 21.79 1.57 3.17
CA THR A 57 21.66 0.14 3.50
C THR A 57 21.08 -0.05 4.89
N GLU A 58 21.50 0.79 5.84
CA GLU A 58 21.09 0.81 7.24
C GLU A 58 19.59 1.09 7.38
N TYR A 59 19.05 1.99 6.56
CA TYR A 59 17.61 2.28 6.53
C TYR A 59 16.78 1.06 6.13
N TYR A 60 17.19 0.36 5.08
CA TYR A 60 16.47 -0.84 4.62
C TYR A 60 16.63 -2.01 5.61
N ALA A 61 17.81 -2.17 6.20
CA ALA A 61 18.05 -3.15 7.25
C ALA A 61 17.16 -2.89 8.48
N ALA A 62 17.06 -1.65 8.93
CA ALA A 62 16.18 -1.26 10.04
C ALA A 62 14.70 -1.54 9.73
N LEU A 63 14.26 -1.25 8.49
CA LEU A 63 12.89 -1.51 8.06
C LEU A 63 12.57 -3.01 8.06
N ALA A 64 13.46 -3.83 7.51
CA ALA A 64 13.32 -5.28 7.48
C ALA A 64 13.33 -5.90 8.89
N HIS A 65 14.24 -5.43 9.77
CA HIS A 65 14.30 -5.87 11.15
C HIS A 65 13.00 -5.53 11.91
N HIS A 66 12.46 -4.33 11.71
CA HIS A 66 11.21 -3.91 12.34
C HIS A 66 10.01 -4.74 11.89
N ASP A 67 9.87 -5.00 10.58
CA ASP A 67 8.78 -5.84 10.06
C ASP A 67 8.89 -7.28 10.58
N ARG A 68 10.11 -7.84 10.63
CA ARG A 68 10.36 -9.16 11.21
C ARG A 68 9.97 -9.22 12.68
N ALA A 69 10.40 -8.24 13.48
CA ALA A 69 10.10 -8.19 14.91
C ALA A 69 8.60 -8.12 15.21
N LEU A 70 7.83 -7.43 14.36
CA LEU A 70 6.38 -7.32 14.52
C LEU A 70 5.59 -8.51 13.97
N ARG A 71 6.09 -9.19 12.94
CA ARG A 71 5.33 -10.21 12.21
C ARG A 71 5.79 -11.64 12.49
N GLY A 72 6.90 -11.85 13.19
CA GLY A 72 7.49 -13.17 13.40
C GLY A 72 7.89 -13.89 12.10
N ARG A 73 7.81 -13.20 10.95
CA ARG A 73 8.18 -13.72 9.65
C ARG A 73 9.61 -13.32 9.38
N ALA A 74 10.52 -14.27 9.49
CA ALA A 74 11.85 -14.10 8.96
C ALA A 74 11.77 -14.08 7.42
N ILE A 75 11.75 -12.91 6.80
CA ILE A 75 12.24 -12.79 5.41
C ILE A 75 13.72 -13.14 5.50
N ALA A 76 14.08 -14.40 5.24
CA ALA A 76 15.35 -15.08 5.53
C ALA A 76 16.55 -14.17 5.90
N ALA A 77 17.10 -14.36 7.10
CA ALA A 77 18.02 -13.46 7.80
C ALA A 77 19.46 -13.38 7.30
N SER A 78 19.79 -14.01 6.20
CA SER A 78 21.16 -14.01 5.72
C SER A 78 21.12 -14.07 4.20
N ASP A 79 21.62 -12.99 3.61
CA ASP A 79 21.95 -12.87 2.19
C ASP A 79 20.75 -12.87 1.23
N LEU A 80 19.88 -11.85 1.37
CA LEU A 80 19.00 -11.43 0.28
C LEU A 80 19.82 -10.61 -0.73
N SER A 81 20.37 -11.25 -1.76
CA SER A 81 20.72 -10.55 -3.01
C SER A 81 19.59 -10.72 -4.01
N PHE A 82 19.17 -9.64 -4.67
CA PHE A 82 18.25 -9.74 -5.80
C PHE A 82 18.91 -10.56 -6.90
N ALA A 83 18.28 -11.67 -7.31
CA ALA A 83 18.64 -12.32 -8.56
C ALA A 83 18.35 -11.35 -9.70
N ASP A 84 19.22 -11.36 -10.71
CA ASP A 84 19.20 -10.44 -11.85
C ASP A 84 17.78 -10.33 -12.45
N GLY A 85 17.12 -9.21 -12.16
CA GLY A 85 15.78 -8.87 -12.64
C GLY A 85 14.66 -8.99 -11.59
N ASN A 86 14.11 -7.83 -11.22
CA ASN A 86 12.80 -7.66 -10.58
C ASN A 86 11.67 -8.11 -11.53
N ALA A 87 11.64 -9.40 -11.88
CA ALA A 87 10.65 -9.97 -12.77
C ALA A 87 9.25 -9.66 -12.23
N THR A 88 8.52 -8.87 -13.01
CA THR A 88 7.19 -8.39 -12.65
C THR A 88 6.16 -9.27 -13.36
N PHE A 89 5.40 -10.03 -12.59
CA PHE A 89 4.34 -10.89 -13.12
C PHE A 89 3.00 -10.16 -13.09
N ARG A 90 2.26 -10.23 -14.20
CA ARG A 90 0.88 -9.73 -14.27
C ARG A 90 -0.07 -10.86 -13.87
N LEU A 91 -0.72 -10.72 -12.72
CA LEU A 91 -1.80 -11.63 -12.32
C LEU A 91 -3.11 -11.13 -12.93
N SER A 92 -3.36 -11.54 -14.17
CA SER A 92 -4.47 -11.03 -14.99
C SER A 92 -5.86 -11.17 -14.33
N SER A 93 -6.05 -12.20 -13.48
CA SER A 93 -7.30 -12.40 -12.74
C SER A 93 -7.52 -11.40 -11.60
N LEU A 94 -6.47 -10.76 -11.10
CA LEU A 94 -6.51 -9.82 -9.98
C LEU A 94 -6.22 -8.37 -10.40
N GLY A 95 -5.89 -8.13 -11.68
CA GLY A 95 -5.65 -6.80 -12.22
C GLY A 95 -4.40 -6.09 -11.68
N LEU A 96 -3.48 -6.81 -11.03
CA LEU A 96 -2.32 -6.25 -10.36
C LEU A 96 -0.99 -6.89 -10.80
N TYR A 97 0.09 -6.13 -10.63
CA TYR A 97 1.46 -6.56 -10.90
C TYR A 97 2.14 -6.95 -9.60
N VAL A 98 2.79 -8.11 -9.58
CA VAL A 98 3.59 -8.58 -8.44
C VAL A 98 5.04 -8.65 -8.87
N VAL A 99 5.91 -7.96 -8.15
CA VAL A 99 7.35 -8.18 -8.24
C VAL A 99 7.67 -9.38 -7.37
N VAL A 100 8.16 -10.45 -7.98
CA VAL A 100 8.67 -11.61 -7.24
C VAL A 100 10.18 -11.48 -7.21
N PRO A 101 10.78 -10.98 -6.11
CA PRO A 101 12.21 -11.13 -5.94
C PRO A 101 12.49 -12.63 -5.80
N LEU A 102 13.05 -13.25 -6.84
CA LEU A 102 13.55 -14.62 -6.75
C LEU A 102 14.73 -14.59 -5.78
N LEU A 103 14.49 -15.12 -4.58
CA LEU A 103 15.47 -15.15 -3.51
C LEU A 103 16.29 -16.42 -3.63
N PHE A 104 17.50 -16.32 -4.19
CA PHE A 104 18.48 -17.40 -4.09
C PHE A 104 19.39 -17.13 -2.89
N ARG A 105 19.62 -18.17 -2.10
CA ARG A 105 20.65 -18.20 -1.07
C ARG A 105 22.01 -18.22 -1.78
N SER A 106 22.86 -17.21 -1.56
CA SER A 106 24.27 -17.34 -1.95
C SER A 106 24.86 -18.52 -1.18
N ALA A 107 25.44 -19.47 -1.91
CA ALA A 107 26.25 -20.54 -1.33
C ALA A 107 27.56 -19.97 -0.78
#